data_AF-A0A1G5WT88-F1
#
_entry.id   AF-A0A1G5WT88-F1
#
_cell.length_a   1.000
_cell.length_b   1.000
_cell.length_c   1.000
_cell.angle_alpha   90.00
_cell.angle_beta   90.00
_cell.angle_gamma   90.00
#
_symmetry.space_group_name_H-M   'P 1'
#
loop_
_entity.id
_entity.type
_entity.pdbx_description
1 polymer ?
#
loop_
_entity_poly.entity_id
_entity_poly.type
_entity_poly.pdbx_seq_one_letter_code
_entity_poly.pdbx_strand_id
1 'polypeptide(L)'
;MRTIDIINIIAIIVSPVVAVVVGQILQDRRKKRSDKMEIFKTLMISRGLGWSTESVKALNIIEVVFSDDQSVLNQWKIYYDRLCVENPNEMELSKIKTEGDKLLDVMAKSLGYKEKVTWETIQKPYIPKGLSDNIIQQQQYQSAQLDIMNAASIYFQQMKNESQK
;
A
#
# COMPACT_ATOMS: atom_id res chain seq x y z
N MET A 1 51.61 33.53 -13.16
CA MET A 1 50.94 32.24 -13.42
C MET A 1 50.35 32.27 -14.81
N ARG A 2 50.49 31.20 -15.59
CA ARG A 2 49.76 31.11 -16.87
C ARG A 2 48.27 30.90 -16.58
N THR A 3 47.41 31.39 -17.45
CA THR A 3 45.95 31.21 -17.34
C THR A 3 45.56 29.73 -17.18
N ILE A 4 46.26 28.84 -17.88
CA ILE A 4 46.12 27.38 -17.77
C ILE A 4 46.42 26.85 -16.36
N ASP A 5 47.41 27.40 -15.67
CA ASP A 5 47.77 26.96 -14.31
C ASP A 5 46.63 27.31 -13.33
N ILE A 6 45.98 28.48 -13.53
CA ILE A 6 44.82 28.91 -12.73
C ILE A 6 43.64 27.98 -12.98
N ILE A 7 43.34 27.66 -14.25
CA ILE A 7 42.24 26.75 -14.62
C ILE A 7 42.44 25.36 -14.02
N ASN A 8 43.66 24.82 -14.09
CA ASN A 8 43.96 23.49 -13.55
C ASN A 8 43.77 23.43 -12.02
N ILE A 9 44.23 24.45 -11.29
CA ILE A 9 44.05 24.53 -9.83
C ILE A 9 42.55 24.61 -9.49
N ILE A 10 41.79 25.44 -10.21
CA ILE A 10 40.34 25.53 -10.02
C ILE A 10 39.68 24.17 -10.29
N ALA A 11 40.06 23.48 -11.36
CA ALA A 11 39.49 22.17 -11.69
C ALA A 11 39.74 21.12 -10.59
N ILE A 12 40.95 21.07 -10.03
CA ILE A 12 41.31 20.15 -8.95
C ILE A 12 40.46 20.37 -7.69
N ILE A 13 40.14 21.64 -7.38
CA ILE A 13 39.35 21.99 -6.20
C ILE A 13 37.84 21.82 -6.45
N VAL A 14 37.36 22.19 -7.64
CA VAL A 14 35.93 22.19 -7.97
C VAL A 14 35.40 20.79 -8.27
N SER A 15 36.22 19.92 -8.88
CA SER A 15 35.76 18.58 -9.30
C SER A 15 35.20 17.72 -8.17
N PRO A 16 35.87 17.59 -7.00
CA PRO A 16 35.32 16.84 -5.87
C PRO A 16 34.01 17.42 -5.34
N VAL A 17 33.89 18.76 -5.29
CA VAL A 17 32.68 19.45 -4.82
C VAL A 17 31.49 19.13 -5.72
N VAL A 18 31.67 19.26 -7.04
CA VAL A 18 30.62 18.93 -8.03
C VAL A 18 30.23 17.45 -7.94
N ALA A 19 31.21 16.55 -7.81
CA ALA A 19 30.94 15.11 -7.68
C ALA A 19 30.08 14.79 -6.44
N VAL A 20 30.39 15.40 -5.29
CA VAL A 20 29.60 15.23 -4.06
C VAL A 20 28.18 15.76 -4.23
N VAL A 21 28.00 16.95 -4.80
CA VAL A 21 26.67 17.55 -5.02
C VAL A 21 25.81 16.69 -5.94
N VAL A 22 26.36 16.25 -7.07
CA VAL A 22 25.64 15.33 -7.98
C VAL A 22 25.33 14.01 -7.28
N GLY A 23 26.27 13.48 -6.50
CA GLY A 23 26.09 12.27 -5.71
C GLY A 23 24.90 12.38 -4.74
N GLN A 24 24.81 13.47 -3.98
CA GLN A 24 23.73 13.74 -3.04
C GLN A 24 22.38 13.85 -3.76
N ILE A 25 22.30 14.62 -4.86
CA ILE A 25 21.07 14.74 -5.65
C ILE A 25 20.58 13.38 -6.15
N LEU A 26 21.49 12.53 -6.65
CA LEU A 26 21.14 11.19 -7.10
C LEU A 26 20.72 10.28 -5.94
N GLN A 27 21.33 10.41 -4.76
CA GLN A 27 20.96 9.68 -3.55
C GLN A 27 19.56 10.08 -3.06
N ASP A 28 19.26 11.37 -2.97
CA ASP A 28 17.95 11.87 -2.53
C ASP A 28 16.84 11.43 -3.49
N ARG A 29 17.10 11.51 -4.81
CA ARG A 29 16.17 11.01 -5.82
C ARG A 29 15.94 9.50 -5.70
N ARG A 30 17.00 8.73 -5.43
CA ARG A 30 16.86 7.28 -5.17
C ARG A 30 16.07 6.99 -3.91
N LYS A 31 16.29 7.73 -2.82
CA LYS A 31 15.57 7.54 -1.56
C LYS A 31 14.07 7.80 -1.73
N LYS A 32 13.68 8.96 -2.29
CA LYS A 32 12.28 9.27 -2.60
C LYS A 32 11.63 8.20 -3.49
N ARG A 33 12.35 7.74 -4.51
CA ARG A 33 11.87 6.65 -5.38
C ARG A 33 11.70 5.33 -4.62
N SER A 34 12.62 5.02 -3.70
CA SER A 34 12.57 3.82 -2.87
C SER A 34 11.34 3.83 -1.96
N ASP A 35 11.07 4.96 -1.31
CA ASP A 35 9.90 5.12 -0.42
C ASP A 35 8.60 4.91 -1.21
N LYS A 36 8.46 5.57 -2.39
CA LYS A 36 7.32 5.36 -3.30
C LYS A 36 7.18 3.90 -3.74
N MET A 37 8.31 3.23 -4.01
CA MET A 37 8.34 1.84 -4.43
C MET A 37 7.90 0.88 -3.31
N GLU A 38 8.22 1.18 -2.05
CA GLU A 38 7.79 0.38 -0.91
C GLU A 38 6.27 0.37 -0.76
N ILE A 39 5.64 1.55 -0.88
CA ILE A 39 4.17 1.68 -0.89
C ILE A 39 3.58 0.88 -2.05
N PHE A 40 4.09 1.10 -3.26
CA PHE A 40 3.61 0.41 -4.46
C PHE A 40 3.69 -1.12 -4.33
N LYS A 41 4.82 -1.66 -3.87
CA LYS A 41 4.98 -3.11 -3.66
C LYS A 41 3.98 -3.64 -2.63
N THR A 42 3.84 -2.95 -1.50
CA THR A 42 2.95 -3.37 -0.41
C THR A 42 1.50 -3.46 -0.88
N LEU A 43 1.04 -2.43 -1.59
CA LEU A 43 -0.32 -2.41 -2.14
C LEU A 43 -0.49 -3.42 -3.27
N MET A 44 0.51 -3.59 -4.15
CA MET A 44 0.48 -4.62 -5.18
C MET A 44 0.37 -6.02 -4.56
N ILE A 45 1.12 -6.34 -3.51
CA ILE A 45 1.09 -7.67 -2.86
C ILE A 45 -0.29 -7.95 -2.25
N SER A 46 -0.89 -6.97 -1.60
CA SER A 46 -2.15 -7.13 -0.85
C SER A 46 -3.43 -7.04 -1.70
N ARG A 47 -3.36 -6.50 -2.93
CA ARG A 47 -4.53 -6.17 -3.77
C ARG A 47 -5.55 -7.29 -4.00
N GLY A 48 -5.15 -8.55 -3.91
CA GLY A 48 -6.02 -9.71 -4.09
C GLY A 48 -6.51 -10.37 -2.79
N LEU A 49 -5.86 -10.08 -1.67
CA LEU A 49 -6.10 -10.75 -0.38
C LEU A 49 -6.89 -9.87 0.61
N GLY A 50 -7.10 -8.60 0.28
CA GLY A 50 -7.80 -7.64 1.13
C GLY A 50 -6.86 -6.88 2.04
N TRP A 51 -7.37 -6.47 3.21
CA TRP A 51 -6.66 -5.61 4.14
C TRP A 51 -5.62 -6.37 4.97
N SER A 52 -4.44 -5.77 5.11
CA SER A 52 -3.44 -6.16 6.11
C SER A 52 -2.96 -4.91 6.84
N THR A 53 -2.30 -5.09 7.98
CA THR A 53 -1.71 -3.97 8.73
C THR A 53 -0.73 -3.17 7.86
N GLU A 54 0.03 -3.85 7.01
CA GLU A 54 1.00 -3.25 6.08
C GLU A 54 0.29 -2.46 4.99
N SER A 55 -0.79 -2.98 4.40
CA SER A 55 -1.53 -2.25 3.37
C SER A 55 -2.20 -1.00 3.92
N VAL A 56 -2.76 -1.06 5.14
CA VAL A 56 -3.33 0.10 5.83
C VAL A 56 -2.26 1.15 6.14
N LYS A 57 -1.09 0.74 6.65
CA LYS A 57 0.04 1.66 6.87
C LYS A 57 0.47 2.33 5.57
N ALA A 58 0.59 1.56 4.50
CA ALA A 58 0.99 2.07 3.19
C ALA A 58 -0.01 3.09 2.65
N LEU A 59 -1.31 2.83 2.74
CA LEU A 59 -2.35 3.78 2.34
C LEU A 59 -2.27 5.10 3.13
N ASN A 60 -2.12 5.01 4.45
CA ASN A 60 -2.15 6.17 5.35
C ASN A 60 -0.97 7.14 5.15
N ILE A 61 0.10 6.74 4.46
CA ILE A 61 1.27 7.58 4.20
C ILE A 61 1.40 8.00 2.73
N ILE A 62 0.42 7.67 1.87
CA ILE A 62 0.43 8.05 0.45
C ILE A 62 0.61 9.56 0.30
N GLU A 63 -0.14 10.37 1.03
CA GLU A 63 -0.08 11.84 0.88
C GLU A 63 1.29 12.43 1.24
N VAL A 64 2.02 11.77 2.15
CA VAL A 64 3.37 12.17 2.53
C VAL A 64 4.39 11.76 1.47
N VAL A 65 4.37 10.47 1.10
CA VAL A 65 5.37 9.86 0.20
C VAL A 65 5.21 10.31 -1.26
N PHE A 66 3.97 10.57 -1.69
CA PHE A 66 3.61 11.06 -3.02
C PHE A 66 3.21 12.55 -3.02
N SER A 67 3.68 13.33 -2.03
CA SER A 67 3.38 14.76 -1.89
C SER A 67 3.68 15.61 -3.13
N ASP A 68 4.62 15.20 -3.97
CA ASP A 68 5.00 15.85 -5.23
C ASP A 68 4.32 15.25 -6.48
N ASP A 69 3.42 14.28 -6.32
CA ASP A 69 2.75 13.57 -7.43
C ASP A 69 1.23 13.73 -7.39
N GLN A 70 0.75 14.82 -7.98
CA GLN A 70 -0.68 15.14 -8.00
C GLN A 70 -1.55 14.07 -8.67
N SER A 71 -0.99 13.29 -9.61
CA SER A 71 -1.75 12.24 -10.29
C SER A 71 -2.10 11.11 -9.32
N VAL A 72 -1.13 10.70 -8.50
CA VAL A 72 -1.35 9.69 -7.45
C VAL A 72 -2.27 10.23 -6.37
N LEU A 73 -2.05 11.47 -5.90
CA LEU A 73 -2.88 12.08 -4.85
C LEU A 73 -4.35 12.21 -5.27
N ASN A 74 -4.61 12.61 -6.51
CA ASN A 74 -5.98 12.74 -7.02
C ASN A 74 -6.69 11.39 -7.07
N GLN A 75 -6.02 10.34 -7.57
CA GLN A 75 -6.60 9.00 -7.61
C GLN A 75 -6.75 8.40 -6.21
N TRP A 76 -5.85 8.71 -5.28
CA TRP A 76 -5.97 8.30 -3.89
C TRP A 76 -7.23 8.86 -3.26
N LYS A 77 -7.52 10.16 -3.42
CA LYS A 77 -8.75 10.78 -2.91
C LYS A 77 -10.01 10.06 -3.41
N ILE A 78 -10.06 9.78 -4.72
CA ILE A 78 -11.18 9.04 -5.32
C ILE A 78 -11.30 7.64 -4.69
N TYR A 79 -10.20 6.93 -4.53
CA TYR A 79 -10.21 5.60 -3.93
C TYR A 79 -10.62 5.65 -2.45
N TYR A 80 -10.08 6.59 -1.67
CA TYR A 80 -10.40 6.81 -0.27
C TYR A 80 -11.90 7.06 -0.06
N ASP A 81 -12.51 7.92 -0.87
CA ASP A 81 -13.95 8.19 -0.79
C ASP A 81 -14.79 6.91 -1.01
N ARG A 82 -14.31 5.98 -1.84
CA ARG A 82 -14.96 4.67 -2.02
C ARG A 82 -14.76 3.74 -0.83
N LEU A 83 -13.63 3.83 -0.14
CA LEU A 83 -13.34 3.04 1.06
C LEU A 83 -14.19 3.45 2.27
N CYS A 84 -14.66 4.70 2.31
CA CYS A 84 -15.49 5.23 3.38
C CYS A 84 -16.98 4.84 3.27
N VAL A 85 -17.39 4.07 2.25
CA VAL A 85 -18.76 3.59 2.12
C VAL A 85 -19.02 2.47 3.11
N GLU A 86 -19.96 2.68 4.04
CA GLU A 86 -20.39 1.65 4.99
C GLU A 86 -21.32 0.62 4.32
N ASN A 87 -21.11 -0.67 4.61
CA ASN A 87 -21.90 -1.78 4.07
C ASN A 87 -22.07 -1.75 2.54
N PRO A 88 -20.96 -1.73 1.77
CA PRO A 88 -21.01 -1.58 0.33
C PRO A 88 -21.74 -2.75 -0.34
N ASN A 89 -22.59 -2.45 -1.31
CA ASN A 89 -23.18 -3.47 -2.18
C ASN A 89 -22.16 -3.98 -3.21
N GLU A 90 -22.54 -5.00 -3.98
CA GLU A 90 -21.65 -5.63 -4.97
C GLU A 90 -21.13 -4.63 -6.04
N MET A 91 -21.95 -3.68 -6.47
CA MET A 91 -21.53 -2.64 -7.42
C MET A 91 -20.49 -1.71 -6.79
N GLU A 92 -20.65 -1.37 -5.52
CA GLU A 92 -19.69 -0.56 -4.77
C GLU A 92 -18.39 -1.30 -4.51
N LEU A 93 -18.44 -2.58 -4.17
CA LEU A 93 -17.25 -3.43 -4.04
C LEU A 93 -16.45 -3.50 -5.35
N SER A 94 -17.13 -3.64 -6.49
CA SER A 94 -16.50 -3.60 -7.80
C SER A 94 -15.84 -2.24 -8.09
N LYS A 95 -16.49 -1.13 -7.70
CA LYS A 95 -15.92 0.22 -7.82
C LYS A 95 -14.70 0.40 -6.91
N ILE A 96 -14.77 -0.03 -5.65
CA ILE A 96 -13.65 -0.03 -4.70
C ILE A 96 -12.45 -0.73 -5.33
N LYS A 97 -12.64 -1.97 -5.81
CA LYS A 97 -11.58 -2.72 -6.49
C LYS A 97 -11.02 -1.96 -7.69
N THR A 98 -11.89 -1.44 -8.55
CA THR A 98 -11.49 -0.72 -9.77
C THR A 98 -10.69 0.54 -9.46
N GLU A 99 -11.10 1.34 -8.48
CA GLU A 99 -10.38 2.57 -8.10
C GLU A 99 -9.06 2.25 -7.39
N GLY A 100 -8.97 1.13 -6.65
CA GLY A 100 -7.72 0.60 -6.13
C GLY A 100 -6.76 0.16 -7.24
N ASP A 101 -7.26 -0.55 -8.26
CA ASP A 101 -6.47 -0.94 -9.44
C ASP A 101 -5.97 0.29 -10.22
N LYS A 102 -6.78 1.35 -10.35
CA LYS A 102 -6.37 2.63 -10.96
C LYS A 102 -5.30 3.35 -10.13
N LEU A 103 -5.40 3.31 -8.80
CA LEU A 103 -4.36 3.86 -7.93
C LEU A 103 -3.00 3.18 -8.18
N LEU A 104 -3.00 1.86 -8.30
CA LEU A 104 -1.79 1.09 -8.63
C LEU A 104 -1.25 1.44 -10.03
N ASP A 105 -2.12 1.65 -11.02
CA ASP A 105 -1.72 2.07 -12.37
C ASP A 105 -1.06 3.46 -12.39
N VAL A 106 -1.62 4.44 -11.68
CA VAL A 106 -1.00 5.78 -11.60
C VAL A 106 0.32 5.76 -10.82
N MET A 107 0.42 4.95 -9.76
CA MET A 107 1.68 4.75 -9.03
C MET A 107 2.75 4.09 -9.91
N ALA A 108 2.37 3.09 -10.72
CA ALA A 108 3.29 2.45 -11.66
C ALA A 108 3.83 3.46 -12.69
N LYS A 109 2.99 4.34 -13.22
CA LYS A 109 3.39 5.43 -14.13
C LYS A 109 4.32 6.42 -13.45
N SER A 110 4.00 6.86 -12.23
CA SER A 110 4.85 7.72 -11.39
C SER A 110 6.26 7.12 -11.21
N LEU A 111 6.31 5.81 -10.98
CA LEU A 111 7.55 5.06 -10.84
C LEU A 111 8.21 4.71 -12.18
N GLY A 112 7.75 5.20 -13.32
CA GLY A 112 8.38 4.96 -14.62
C GLY A 112 8.23 3.51 -15.13
N TYR A 113 7.19 2.79 -14.67
CA TYR A 113 6.79 1.48 -15.18
C TYR A 113 5.61 1.58 -16.16
N LYS A 114 5.37 2.76 -16.73
CA LYS A 114 4.42 2.95 -17.84
C LYS A 114 4.70 1.87 -18.89
N GLU A 115 3.67 1.10 -19.25
CA GLU A 115 3.69 -0.05 -20.18
C GLU A 115 4.36 -1.35 -19.68
N LYS A 116 5.13 -1.31 -18.59
CA LYS A 116 5.75 -2.51 -18.01
C LYS A 116 4.85 -3.21 -17.00
N VAL A 117 4.16 -2.42 -16.18
CA VAL A 117 3.09 -2.91 -15.31
C VAL A 117 1.78 -2.53 -15.98
N THR A 118 1.13 -3.50 -16.58
CA THR A 118 -0.11 -3.29 -17.34
C THR A 118 -1.33 -3.38 -16.44
N TRP A 119 -2.44 -2.78 -16.90
CA TRP A 119 -3.75 -2.95 -16.28
C TRP A 119 -4.10 -4.42 -16.03
N GLU A 120 -3.84 -5.29 -17.02
CA GLU A 120 -4.07 -6.73 -16.90
C GLU A 120 -3.25 -7.38 -15.76
N THR A 121 -1.98 -6.98 -15.60
CA THR A 121 -1.11 -7.47 -14.53
C THR A 121 -1.64 -7.05 -13.16
N ILE A 122 -2.09 -5.80 -13.04
CA ILE A 122 -2.70 -5.29 -11.81
C ILE A 122 -3.97 -6.08 -11.49
N GLN A 123 -4.84 -6.34 -12.45
CA GLN A 123 -6.11 -7.01 -12.19
C GLN A 123 -6.02 -8.52 -11.91
N LYS A 124 -4.88 -9.16 -12.20
CA LYS A 124 -4.66 -10.61 -12.02
C LYS A 124 -3.63 -10.90 -10.91
N PRO A 125 -3.95 -10.65 -9.63
CA PRO A 125 -3.10 -11.10 -8.52
C PRO A 125 -3.04 -12.62 -8.46
N TYR A 126 -1.88 -13.17 -8.13
CA TYR A 126 -1.77 -14.59 -7.79
C TYR A 126 -2.29 -14.81 -6.39
N ILE A 127 -3.33 -15.64 -6.26
CA ILE A 127 -3.91 -16.05 -4.99
C ILE A 127 -3.85 -17.58 -4.95
N PRO A 128 -2.93 -18.17 -4.17
CA PRO A 128 -2.83 -19.61 -4.06
C PRO A 128 -4.11 -20.20 -3.47
N LYS A 129 -4.65 -21.27 -4.08
CA LYS A 129 -5.84 -21.97 -3.57
C LYS A 129 -5.68 -22.37 -2.09
N GLY A 130 -4.52 -22.93 -1.74
CA GLY A 130 -4.25 -23.31 -0.35
C GLY A 130 -4.32 -22.13 0.62
N LEU A 131 -3.92 -20.93 0.21
CA LEU A 131 -4.03 -19.73 1.06
C LEU A 131 -5.49 -19.32 1.24
N SER A 132 -6.27 -19.29 0.16
CA SER A 132 -7.71 -18.99 0.22
C SER A 132 -8.45 -19.99 1.11
N ASP A 133 -8.17 -21.29 0.95
CA ASP A 133 -8.80 -22.35 1.73
C ASP A 133 -8.49 -22.18 3.23
N ASN A 134 -7.24 -21.83 3.57
CA ASN A 134 -6.84 -21.55 4.96
C ASN A 134 -7.56 -20.32 5.54
N ILE A 135 -7.70 -19.23 4.76
CA ILE A 135 -8.41 -18.02 5.21
C ILE A 135 -9.88 -18.33 5.50
N ILE A 136 -10.55 -19.04 4.58
CA ILE A 136 -11.96 -19.43 4.73
C ILE A 136 -12.13 -20.35 5.93
N GLN A 137 -11.27 -21.36 6.06
CA GLN A 137 -11.32 -22.29 7.18
C GLN A 137 -11.10 -21.58 8.52
N GLN A 138 -10.14 -20.65 8.60
CA GLN A 138 -9.89 -19.86 9.81
C GLN A 138 -11.09 -18.99 10.18
N GLN A 139 -11.74 -18.35 9.21
CA GLN A 139 -12.97 -17.57 9.44
C GLN A 139 -14.09 -18.45 9.97
N GLN A 140 -14.29 -19.64 9.41
CA GLN A 140 -15.31 -20.59 9.88
C GLN A 140 -15.05 -21.03 11.33
N TYR A 141 -13.80 -21.35 11.68
CA TYR A 141 -13.44 -21.70 13.05
C TYR A 141 -13.70 -20.55 14.04
N GLN A 142 -13.35 -19.31 13.68
CA GLN A 142 -13.59 -18.13 14.52
C GLN A 142 -15.08 -17.90 14.75
N SER A 143 -15.90 -17.99 13.71
CA SER A 143 -17.36 -17.85 13.83
C SER A 143 -17.96 -18.95 14.70
N ALA A 144 -17.59 -20.21 14.47
CA ALA A 144 -18.08 -21.34 15.27
C ALA A 144 -17.67 -21.22 16.75
N GLN A 145 -16.46 -20.74 17.03
CA GLN A 145 -16.01 -20.48 18.39
C GLN A 145 -16.86 -19.39 19.06
N LEU A 146 -17.17 -18.30 18.35
CA LEU A 146 -18.02 -17.24 18.86
C LEU A 146 -19.44 -17.73 19.18
N ASP A 147 -20.02 -18.55 18.31
CA ASP A 147 -21.35 -19.13 18.51
C ASP A 147 -21.41 -20.01 19.77
N ILE A 148 -20.40 -20.86 19.97
CA ILE A 148 -20.27 -21.70 21.18
C ILE A 148 -20.12 -20.83 22.42
N MET A 149 -19.26 -19.80 22.38
CA MET A 149 -19.06 -18.88 23.51
C MET A 149 -20.35 -18.13 23.86
N ASN A 150 -21.10 -17.69 22.86
CA ASN A 150 -22.39 -17.03 23.05
C ASN A 150 -23.42 -17.98 23.67
N ALA A 151 -23.53 -19.21 23.15
CA ALA A 151 -24.44 -20.22 23.70
C ALA A 151 -24.08 -20.58 25.16
N ALA A 152 -22.79 -20.77 25.46
CA ALA A 152 -22.32 -21.04 26.81
C ALA A 152 -22.61 -19.87 27.76
N SER A 153 -22.38 -18.63 27.32
CA SER A 153 -22.71 -17.41 28.09
C SER A 153 -24.20 -17.36 28.45
N ILE A 154 -25.08 -17.61 27.47
CA ILE A 154 -26.54 -17.65 27.69
C ILE A 154 -26.89 -18.76 28.69
N TYR A 155 -26.33 -19.96 28.54
CA TYR A 155 -26.56 -21.07 29.45
C TYR A 155 -26.15 -20.75 30.90
N PHE A 156 -24.96 -20.19 31.11
CA PHE A 156 -24.50 -19.81 32.46
C PHE A 156 -25.34 -18.70 33.09
N GLN A 157 -25.84 -17.75 32.29
CA GLN A 157 -26.76 -16.72 32.78
C GLN A 157 -28.09 -17.33 33.25
N GLN A 158 -28.63 -18.31 32.53
CA GLN A 158 -29.85 -19.01 32.92
C GLN A 158 -29.66 -19.76 34.24
N MET A 159 -28.59 -20.54 34.39
CA MET A 159 -28.27 -21.27 35.63
C MET A 159 -28.15 -20.34 36.84
N LYS A 160 -27.52 -19.17 36.66
CA LYS A 160 -27.39 -18.18 37.74
C LYS A 160 -28.75 -17.62 38.17
N ASN A 161 -29.63 -17.33 37.21
CA ASN A 161 -30.97 -16.81 37.48
C ASN A 161 -31.87 -17.85 38.15
N GLU A 162 -31.71 -19.13 37.82
CA GLU A 162 -32.42 -20.24 38.47
C GLU A 162 -31.95 -20.48 39.90
N SER A 163 -30.65 -20.30 40.17
CA SER A 163 -30.05 -20.46 41.50
C SER A 163 -30.38 -19.33 42.50
N GLN A 164 -30.99 -18.23 42.03
CA GLN A 164 -31.37 -17.07 42.85
C GLN A 164 -32.88 -17.01 43.16
N LYS A 165 -33.67 -17.96 42.66
CA LYS A 165 -35.08 -18.17 43.02
C LYS A 165 -35.20 -19.23 44.10
#